data_AF-A0A2S9FDI1-F1
#
_entry.id   AF-A0A2S9FDI1-F1
#
_cell.length_a   1.000
_cell.length_b   1.000
_cell.length_c   1.000
_cell.angle_alpha   90.00
_cell.angle_beta   90.00
_cell.angle_gamma   90.00
#
_symmetry.space_group_name_H-M   'P 1'
#
loop_
_entity.id
_entity.type
_entity.pdbx_description
1 polymer ?
#
loop_
_entity_poly.entity_id
_entity_poly.type
_entity_poly.pdbx_seq_one_letter_code
_entity_poly.pdbx_strand_id
1 'polypeptide(L)'
;MSTTAAAPDQDERESFIVDSLVDAFSDLMAADPDAFRTKFRKMAADPFAFYRGSACLFYADVSERDDRWADEHTGRVWIQGDLHSENFGTYMDGAGVLIFDVNDFDEAYVGHFTWDLKRFAASVALMCWQKALSDEVITTLIETFTRSYVRQVRWFVDTDDDASFSLNLVTAKGAVLSALQSARLSTRAEMLNHITVVDECDRRFRELPGVERLSDDERAKVESAFERYLDTIPETQRFRGIAYDVKDVIAKTGFGIGSAGLPSYTVLIEGFNQALDNDVVLSMKQGNVAAP
;
A
#
# COMPACT_ATOMS: atom_id res chain seq x y z
N MET A 1 8.42 40.20 5.41
CA MET A 1 7.41 40.18 6.49
C MET A 1 6.80 38.80 6.46
N SER A 2 7.18 37.94 7.41
CA SER A 2 6.69 36.57 7.49
C SER A 2 5.32 36.62 8.14
N THR A 3 4.27 36.43 7.35
CA THR A 3 2.91 36.19 7.85
C THR A 3 2.91 34.79 8.46
N THR A 4 3.14 34.71 9.77
CA THR A 4 2.70 33.55 10.56
C THR A 4 1.18 33.52 10.45
N ALA A 5 0.64 32.60 9.66
CA ALA A 5 -0.77 32.27 9.70
C ALA A 5 -1.11 31.96 11.17
N ALA A 6 -2.13 32.63 11.72
CA ALA A 6 -2.64 32.29 13.03
C ALA A 6 -3.03 30.81 13.00
N ALA A 7 -2.69 30.06 14.05
CA ALA A 7 -3.17 28.69 14.16
C ALA A 7 -4.71 28.73 14.08
N PRO A 8 -5.34 27.85 13.29
CA PRO A 8 -6.79 27.81 13.20
C PRO A 8 -7.39 27.65 14.60
N ASP A 9 -8.60 28.18 14.80
CA ASP A 9 -9.34 27.92 16.02
C ASP A 9 -9.44 26.41 16.23
N GLN A 10 -9.29 25.94 17.47
CA GLN A 10 -9.25 24.51 17.75
C GLN A 10 -10.56 23.84 17.31
N ASP A 11 -11.69 24.52 17.52
CA ASP A 11 -13.02 24.05 17.13
C ASP A 11 -13.18 23.99 15.60
N GLU A 12 -12.58 24.93 14.86
CA GLU A 12 -12.56 24.93 13.39
C GLU A 12 -11.72 23.75 12.86
N ARG A 13 -10.55 23.49 13.48
CA ARG A 13 -9.69 22.38 13.05
C ARG A 13 -10.32 21.02 13.33
N GLU A 14 -10.94 20.85 14.49
CA GLU A 14 -11.65 19.61 14.82
C GLU A 14 -12.80 19.36 13.84
N SER A 15 -13.59 20.39 13.52
CA SER A 15 -14.67 20.29 12.52
C SER A 15 -14.13 19.89 11.15
N PHE A 16 -13.08 20.56 10.67
CA PHE A 16 -12.45 20.22 9.39
C PHE A 16 -11.96 18.77 9.31
N ILE A 17 -11.38 18.25 10.40
CA ILE A 17 -10.93 16.86 10.46
C ILE A 17 -12.12 15.90 10.35
N VAL A 18 -13.20 16.16 11.09
CA VAL A 18 -14.39 15.31 11.08
C VAL A 18 -15.04 15.35 9.69
N ASP A 19 -15.24 16.54 9.14
CA ASP A 19 -15.86 16.73 7.82
C ASP A 19 -15.05 16.02 6.73
N SER A 20 -13.72 16.17 6.72
CA SER A 20 -12.83 15.48 5.76
C SER A 20 -12.95 13.96 5.81
N LEU A 21 -13.09 13.38 7.02
CA LEU A 21 -13.25 11.94 7.18
C LEU A 21 -14.65 11.47 6.79
N VAL A 22 -15.69 12.25 7.09
CA VAL A 22 -17.07 11.95 6.71
C VAL A 22 -17.23 12.02 5.20
N ASP A 23 -16.72 13.07 4.55
CA ASP A 23 -16.78 13.23 3.10
C ASP A 23 -16.07 12.08 2.38
N ALA A 24 -14.88 11.70 2.85
CA ALA A 24 -14.11 10.62 2.24
C ALA A 24 -14.72 9.22 2.44
N PHE A 25 -15.46 9.00 3.53
CA PHE A 25 -15.82 7.64 3.94
C PHE A 25 -17.31 7.38 4.17
N SER A 26 -18.19 8.38 4.04
CA SER A 26 -19.63 8.25 4.35
C SER A 26 -20.31 7.05 3.69
N ASP A 27 -20.09 6.81 2.40
CA ASP A 27 -20.65 5.67 1.68
C ASP A 27 -20.12 4.32 2.21
N LEU A 28 -18.83 4.25 2.50
CA LEU A 28 -18.20 3.05 3.04
C LEU A 28 -18.60 2.79 4.50
N MET A 29 -18.81 3.85 5.28
CA MET A 29 -19.35 3.81 6.64
C MET A 29 -20.79 3.31 6.64
N ALA A 30 -21.59 3.70 5.65
CA ALA A 30 -22.96 3.21 5.49
C ALA A 30 -22.99 1.74 5.03
N ALA A 31 -22.05 1.34 4.17
CA ALA A 31 -21.92 -0.03 3.69
C ALA A 31 -21.48 -1.01 4.79
N ASP A 32 -20.52 -0.62 5.64
CA ASP A 32 -20.01 -1.46 6.74
C ASP A 32 -19.64 -0.64 7.99
N PRO A 33 -20.61 -0.36 8.87
CA PRO A 33 -20.37 0.40 10.09
C PRO A 33 -19.38 -0.25 11.06
N ASP A 34 -19.32 -1.59 11.12
CA ASP A 34 -18.48 -2.31 12.07
C ASP A 34 -17.01 -2.34 11.63
N ALA A 35 -16.76 -2.44 10.32
CA ALA A 35 -15.42 -2.23 9.76
C ALA A 35 -14.90 -0.82 10.06
N PHE A 36 -15.75 0.21 9.94
CA PHE A 36 -15.36 1.59 10.26
C PHE A 36 -15.11 1.84 11.74
N ARG A 37 -15.91 1.24 12.62
CA ARG A 37 -15.61 1.26 14.07
C ARG A 37 -14.24 0.65 14.36
N THR A 38 -13.90 -0.44 13.68
CA THR A 38 -12.59 -1.08 13.80
C THR A 38 -11.48 -0.20 13.23
N LYS A 39 -11.70 0.42 12.06
CA LYS A 39 -10.77 1.38 11.45
C LYS A 39 -10.48 2.55 12.40
N PHE A 40 -11.50 3.21 12.93
CA PHE A 40 -11.31 4.33 13.84
C PHE A 40 -10.64 3.93 15.14
N ARG A 41 -10.90 2.73 15.69
CA ARG A 41 -10.15 2.20 16.84
C ARG A 41 -8.67 2.00 16.53
N LYS A 42 -8.33 1.48 15.34
CA LYS A 42 -6.93 1.35 14.90
C LYS A 42 -6.28 2.71 14.72
N MET A 43 -6.97 3.67 14.10
CA MET A 43 -6.48 5.05 13.93
C MET A 43 -6.25 5.74 15.28
N ALA A 44 -7.12 5.52 16.26
CA ALA A 44 -7.02 6.11 17.59
C ALA A 44 -5.91 5.48 18.47
N ALA A 45 -5.25 4.41 18.00
CA ALA A 45 -4.21 3.75 18.78
C ALA A 45 -2.99 4.66 18.99
N ASP A 46 -2.60 5.42 17.96
CA ASP A 46 -1.44 6.31 18.01
C ASP A 46 -1.41 7.31 16.82
N PRO A 47 -0.64 8.41 16.92
CA PRO A 47 -0.60 9.44 15.88
C PRO A 47 -0.15 8.95 14.49
N PHE A 48 0.74 7.95 14.43
CA PHE A 48 1.21 7.40 13.16
C PHE A 48 0.13 6.55 12.49
N ALA A 49 -0.60 5.72 13.25
CA ALA A 49 -1.76 4.98 12.78
C ALA A 49 -2.89 5.91 12.31
N PHE A 50 -3.14 7.01 13.04
CA PHE A 50 -4.06 8.06 12.59
C PHE A 50 -3.62 8.64 11.24
N TYR A 51 -2.35 9.03 11.12
CA TYR A 51 -1.80 9.65 9.91
C TYR A 51 -1.91 8.77 8.67
N ARG A 52 -1.59 7.47 8.80
CA ARG A 52 -1.77 6.50 7.71
C ARG A 52 -3.23 6.25 7.38
N GLY A 53 -4.11 6.25 8.39
CA GLY A 53 -5.54 6.02 8.21
C GLY A 53 -6.33 7.20 7.65
N SER A 54 -5.70 8.38 7.55
CA SER A 54 -6.34 9.65 7.18
C SER A 54 -5.64 10.31 5.99
N ALA A 55 -5.31 9.53 4.95
CA ALA A 55 -4.71 10.05 3.72
C ALA A 55 -5.49 11.23 3.12
N CYS A 56 -6.82 11.11 3.04
CA CYS A 56 -7.72 12.17 2.59
C CYS A 56 -7.51 13.50 3.34
N LEU A 57 -7.35 13.47 4.67
CA LEU A 57 -7.13 14.67 5.48
C LEU A 57 -5.82 15.37 5.12
N PHE A 58 -4.75 14.60 4.86
CA PHE A 58 -3.49 15.17 4.42
C PHE A 58 -3.65 15.89 3.08
N TYR A 59 -4.37 15.30 2.11
CA TYR A 59 -4.61 15.93 0.81
C TYR A 59 -5.52 17.15 0.90
N ALA A 60 -6.54 17.12 1.76
CA ALA A 60 -7.34 18.29 2.08
C ALA A 60 -6.46 19.43 2.63
N ASP A 61 -5.47 19.12 3.47
CA ASP A 61 -4.53 20.12 4.01
C ASP A 61 -3.53 20.67 2.99
N VAL A 62 -3.00 19.82 2.10
CA VAL A 62 -1.91 20.25 1.18
C VAL A 62 -2.41 20.81 -0.13
N SER A 63 -3.63 20.47 -0.56
CA SER A 63 -4.23 20.96 -1.81
C SER A 63 -4.53 22.46 -1.77
N GLU A 64 -4.86 23.01 -0.59
CA GLU A 64 -5.10 24.45 -0.40
C GLU A 64 -3.82 25.28 -0.25
N ARG A 65 -2.66 24.63 -0.16
CA ARG A 65 -1.38 25.31 0.07
C ARG A 65 -0.67 25.60 -1.24
N ASP A 66 -0.21 26.84 -1.37
CA ASP A 66 0.71 27.20 -2.43
C ASP A 66 2.01 26.38 -2.30
N ASP A 67 2.46 25.83 -3.43
CA ASP A 67 3.60 24.95 -3.48
C ASP A 67 4.66 25.52 -4.40
N ARG A 68 5.54 26.36 -3.83
CA ARG A 68 6.59 27.09 -4.56
C ARG A 68 7.58 26.22 -5.36
N TRP A 69 7.57 24.90 -5.16
CA TRP A 69 8.42 23.96 -5.87
C TRP A 69 7.69 23.22 -7.00
N ALA A 70 6.38 23.42 -7.12
CA ALA A 70 5.56 22.88 -8.19
C ALA A 70 5.16 24.00 -9.16
N ASP A 71 5.24 23.70 -10.44
CA ASP A 71 4.77 24.52 -11.57
C ASP A 71 3.95 23.66 -12.53
N GLU A 72 3.65 24.17 -13.73
CA GLU A 72 2.86 23.41 -14.73
C GLU A 72 3.47 22.04 -15.07
N HIS A 73 4.80 21.90 -14.99
CA HIS A 73 5.50 20.66 -15.34
C HIS A 73 5.69 19.74 -14.14
N THR A 74 6.02 20.32 -12.98
CA THR A 74 6.36 19.58 -11.76
C THR A 74 5.16 19.34 -10.83
N GLY A 75 4.05 20.03 -11.07
CA GLY A 75 2.76 19.83 -10.41
C GLY A 75 1.92 18.68 -11.00
N ARG A 76 2.38 18.02 -12.07
CA ARG A 76 1.67 16.95 -12.77
C ARG A 76 2.54 15.69 -12.90
N VAL A 77 2.95 15.13 -11.76
CA VAL A 77 3.82 13.95 -11.69
C VAL A 77 3.05 12.81 -11.04
N TRP A 78 3.24 11.58 -11.53
CA TRP A 78 2.74 10.39 -10.84
C TRP A 78 3.37 10.27 -9.45
N ILE A 79 2.54 10.40 -8.43
CA ILE A 79 2.86 10.19 -7.03
C ILE A 79 2.24 8.87 -6.57
N GLN A 80 2.82 8.24 -5.55
CA GLN A 80 2.28 7.01 -4.97
C GLN A 80 1.01 7.30 -4.15
N GLY A 81 0.87 8.51 -3.58
CA GLY A 81 -0.41 8.96 -3.02
C GLY A 81 -0.70 8.51 -1.58
N ASP A 82 0.03 7.54 -1.05
CA ASP A 82 -0.02 7.17 0.37
C ASP A 82 1.38 6.95 0.97
N LEU A 83 2.35 7.78 0.59
CA LEU A 83 3.75 7.44 0.85
C LEU A 83 4.10 7.63 2.33
N HIS A 84 4.44 6.52 3.00
CA HIS A 84 4.82 6.52 4.42
C HIS A 84 5.86 5.44 4.74
N SER A 85 6.48 5.51 5.93
CA SER A 85 7.58 4.61 6.34
C SER A 85 7.24 3.11 6.34
N GLU A 86 5.97 2.74 6.46
CA GLU A 86 5.52 1.34 6.35
C GLU A 86 5.16 0.89 4.91
N ASN A 87 5.22 1.77 3.90
CA ASN A 87 4.92 1.43 2.50
C ASN A 87 6.14 0.99 1.69
N PHE A 88 7.16 0.47 2.39
CA PHE A 88 8.37 -0.10 1.80
C PHE A 88 8.48 -1.56 2.17
N GLY A 89 8.92 -2.40 1.24
CA GLY A 89 9.02 -3.82 1.47
C GLY A 89 9.77 -4.56 0.38
N THR A 90 9.90 -5.86 0.54
CA THR A 90 10.63 -6.73 -0.40
C THR A 90 9.67 -7.46 -1.33
N TYR A 91 9.97 -7.46 -2.62
CA TYR A 91 9.20 -8.20 -3.62
C TYR A 91 10.08 -8.57 -4.82
N MET A 92 9.57 -9.46 -5.69
CA MET A 92 10.23 -9.82 -6.93
C MET A 92 9.77 -8.86 -8.02
N ASP A 93 10.70 -8.25 -8.74
CA ASP A 93 10.38 -7.43 -9.91
C ASP A 93 9.94 -8.28 -11.12
N GLY A 94 9.60 -7.61 -12.23
CA GLY A 94 9.18 -8.27 -13.46
C GLY A 94 10.22 -9.18 -14.12
N ALA A 95 11.50 -9.06 -13.73
CA ALA A 95 12.60 -9.92 -14.17
C ALA A 95 12.90 -11.07 -13.19
N GLY A 96 12.17 -11.16 -12.08
CA GLY A 96 12.39 -12.16 -11.04
C GLY A 96 13.58 -11.84 -10.13
N VAL A 97 13.97 -10.58 -10.02
CA VAL A 97 15.02 -10.12 -9.09
C VAL A 97 14.36 -9.65 -7.79
N LEU A 98 14.89 -10.10 -6.66
CA LEU A 98 14.42 -9.67 -5.34
C LEU A 98 14.92 -8.25 -5.06
N ILE A 99 13.98 -7.31 -4.91
CA ILE A 99 14.22 -5.90 -4.67
C ILE A 99 13.51 -5.41 -3.40
N PHE A 100 13.97 -4.26 -2.88
CA PHE A 100 13.31 -3.52 -1.82
C PHE A 100 12.91 -2.15 -2.36
N ASP A 101 11.62 -1.85 -2.33
CA ASP A 101 11.11 -0.63 -2.91
C ASP A 101 9.76 -0.25 -2.30
N VAL A 102 9.19 0.86 -2.77
CA VAL A 102 7.83 1.30 -2.47
C VAL A 102 6.82 0.25 -2.96
N ASN A 103 5.76 0.07 -2.18
CA ASN A 103 4.64 -0.82 -2.46
C ASN A 103 3.33 -0.04 -2.49
N ASP A 104 2.26 -0.74 -2.89
CA ASP A 104 0.86 -0.32 -2.72
C ASP A 104 0.51 0.97 -3.48
N PHE A 105 0.33 0.88 -4.79
CA PHE A 105 -0.02 2.04 -5.64
C PHE A 105 -1.54 2.22 -5.81
N ASP A 106 -2.35 1.69 -4.88
CA ASP A 106 -3.82 1.78 -4.93
C ASP A 106 -4.31 3.24 -4.82
N GLU A 107 -3.49 4.15 -4.25
CA GLU A 107 -3.77 5.58 -4.09
C GLU A 107 -2.98 6.47 -5.07
N ALA A 108 -2.36 5.89 -6.11
CA ALA A 108 -1.52 6.64 -7.04
C ALA A 108 -2.32 7.70 -7.82
N TYR A 109 -1.72 8.87 -7.99
CA TYR A 109 -2.36 10.03 -8.60
C TYR A 109 -1.36 10.90 -9.35
N VAL A 110 -1.81 11.77 -10.26
CA VAL A 110 -0.94 12.79 -10.85
C VAL A 110 -1.14 14.13 -10.15
N GLY A 111 -0.12 14.52 -9.39
CA GLY A 111 -0.15 15.72 -8.56
C GLY A 111 1.25 16.29 -8.33
N HIS A 112 1.37 17.14 -7.32
CA HIS A 112 2.65 17.74 -6.98
C HIS A 112 3.57 16.69 -6.37
N PHE A 113 4.77 16.50 -6.93
CA PHE A 113 5.74 15.55 -6.38
C PHE A 113 6.07 15.84 -4.90
N THR A 114 5.95 17.10 -4.46
CA THR A 114 6.22 17.48 -3.08
C THR A 114 5.21 16.90 -2.09
N TRP A 115 4.01 16.52 -2.53
CA TRP A 115 3.00 15.94 -1.65
C TRP A 115 3.50 14.63 -1.05
N ASP A 116 4.03 13.72 -1.87
CA ASP A 116 4.65 12.48 -1.37
C ASP A 116 5.88 12.72 -0.50
N LEU A 117 6.71 13.71 -0.85
CA LEU A 117 7.88 14.06 -0.02
C LEU A 117 7.47 14.57 1.36
N LYS A 118 6.49 15.46 1.41
CA LYS A 118 5.91 15.98 2.66
C LYS A 118 5.23 14.86 3.43
N ARG A 119 4.53 13.96 2.72
CA ARG A 119 3.82 12.82 3.33
C ARG A 119 4.77 11.86 4.02
N PHE A 120 5.81 11.45 3.29
CA PHE A 120 6.84 10.58 3.82
C PHE A 120 7.60 11.24 4.99
N ALA A 121 7.99 12.51 4.86
CA ALA A 121 8.69 13.23 5.93
C ALA A 121 7.85 13.32 7.22
N ALA A 122 6.55 13.61 7.12
CA ALA A 122 5.63 13.62 8.25
C ALA A 122 5.51 12.22 8.88
N SER A 123 5.45 11.17 8.07
CA SER A 123 5.41 9.78 8.56
C SER A 123 6.68 9.42 9.38
N VAL A 124 7.85 9.84 8.91
CA VAL A 124 9.13 9.64 9.62
C VAL A 124 9.14 10.43 10.92
N ALA A 125 8.68 11.69 10.92
CA ALA A 125 8.58 12.51 12.12
C ALA A 125 7.71 11.85 13.19
N LEU A 126 6.51 11.39 12.82
CA LEU A 126 5.57 10.73 13.73
C LEU A 126 6.13 9.42 14.29
N MET A 127 6.74 8.59 13.44
CA MET A 127 7.37 7.34 13.87
C MET A 127 8.52 7.60 14.86
N CYS A 128 9.35 8.60 14.60
CA CYS A 128 10.47 8.97 15.48
C CYS A 128 9.98 9.58 16.80
N TRP A 129 8.94 10.42 16.74
CA TRP A 129 8.30 11.01 17.92
C TRP A 129 7.73 9.92 18.84
N GLN A 130 7.07 8.90 18.29
CA GLN A 130 6.58 7.74 19.05
C GLN A 130 7.70 6.95 19.73
N LYS A 131 8.89 6.94 19.13
CA LYS A 131 10.09 6.32 19.71
C LYS A 131 10.85 7.26 20.65
N ALA A 132 10.28 8.42 20.99
CA ALA A 132 10.87 9.45 21.83
C ALA A 132 12.26 9.92 21.34
N LEU A 133 12.48 9.95 20.02
CA LEU A 133 13.68 10.56 19.43
C LEU A 133 13.56 12.08 19.46
N SER A 134 14.70 12.78 19.58
CA SER A 134 14.73 14.24 19.65
C SER A 134 14.40 14.90 18.31
N ASP A 135 13.93 16.15 18.36
CA ASP A 135 13.70 16.98 17.17
C ASP A 135 14.95 17.12 16.28
N GLU A 136 16.14 17.10 16.88
CA GLU A 136 17.42 17.11 16.16
C GLU A 136 17.61 15.84 15.31
N VAL A 137 17.31 14.66 15.88
CA VAL A 137 17.37 13.39 15.15
C VAL A 137 16.31 13.36 14.05
N ILE A 138 15.09 13.79 14.35
CA ILE A 138 13.99 13.88 13.37
C ILE A 138 14.40 14.77 12.19
N THR A 139 14.90 15.98 12.48
CA THR A 139 15.36 16.93 11.47
C THR A 139 16.46 16.32 10.61
N THR A 140 17.45 15.67 11.22
CA THR A 140 18.56 15.02 10.51
C THR A 140 18.07 13.92 9.57
N LEU A 141 17.08 13.12 9.99
CA LEU A 141 16.51 12.05 9.16
C LEU A 141 15.73 12.62 7.97
N ILE A 142 14.91 13.64 8.19
CA ILE A 142 14.13 14.30 7.12
C ILE A 142 15.07 15.00 6.12
N GLU A 143 16.13 15.67 6.60
CA GLU A 143 17.15 16.24 5.73
C GLU A 143 17.87 15.16 4.92
N THR A 144 18.23 14.04 5.54
CA THR A 144 18.90 12.93 4.86
C THR A 144 18.01 12.34 3.77
N PHE A 145 16.73 12.14 4.05
CA PHE A 145 15.74 11.71 3.07
C PHE A 145 15.66 12.69 1.89
N THR A 146 15.43 13.98 2.18
CA THR A 146 15.25 15.01 1.14
C THR A 146 16.49 15.16 0.27
N ARG A 147 17.69 15.16 0.88
CA ARG A 147 18.96 15.21 0.14
C ARG A 147 19.17 13.97 -0.72
N SER A 148 18.79 12.78 -0.22
CA SER A 148 18.90 11.53 -0.96
C SER A 148 17.97 11.51 -2.17
N TYR A 149 16.73 11.97 -2.01
CA TYR A 149 15.77 12.14 -3.11
C TYR A 149 16.32 13.07 -4.19
N VAL A 150 16.75 14.29 -3.82
CA VAL A 150 17.30 15.26 -4.79
C VAL A 150 18.55 14.72 -5.48
N ARG A 151 19.42 14.02 -4.75
CA ARG A 151 20.61 13.37 -5.34
C ARG A 151 20.21 12.31 -6.36
N GLN A 152 19.19 11.51 -6.06
CA GLN A 152 18.71 10.46 -6.95
C GLN A 152 18.08 11.06 -8.22
N VAL A 153 17.26 12.11 -8.08
CA VAL A 153 16.70 12.84 -9.24
C VAL A 153 17.80 13.39 -10.13
N ARG A 154 18.85 13.99 -9.57
CA ARG A 154 20.01 14.47 -10.36
C ARG A 154 20.74 13.34 -11.07
N TRP A 155 20.88 12.20 -10.41
CA TRP A 155 21.52 11.04 -11.02
C TRP A 155 20.73 10.52 -12.24
N PHE A 156 19.39 10.50 -12.18
CA PHE A 156 18.52 10.17 -13.33
C PHE A 156 18.60 11.21 -14.46
N VAL A 157 18.89 12.47 -14.15
CA VAL A 157 19.15 13.49 -15.19
C VAL A 157 20.50 13.26 -15.90
N ASP A 158 21.49 12.74 -15.17
CA ASP A 158 22.85 12.55 -15.69
C ASP A 158 23.08 11.14 -16.30
N THR A 159 22.13 10.21 -16.14
CA THR A 159 22.27 8.80 -16.53
C THR A 159 21.10 8.39 -17.42
N ASP A 160 21.39 7.93 -18.64
CA ASP A 160 20.34 7.51 -19.61
C ASP A 160 19.63 6.18 -19.26
N ASP A 161 19.98 5.54 -18.14
CA ASP A 161 19.46 4.23 -17.71
C ASP A 161 18.95 4.27 -16.26
N ASP A 162 17.75 4.82 -16.09
CA ASP A 162 17.06 4.89 -14.80
C ASP A 162 16.77 3.49 -14.22
N ALA A 163 16.59 2.48 -15.08
CA ALA A 163 16.31 1.11 -14.67
C ALA A 163 17.52 0.43 -13.99
N SER A 164 18.72 1.00 -14.12
CA SER A 164 19.91 0.49 -13.43
C SER A 164 19.91 0.78 -11.92
N PHE A 165 19.09 1.72 -11.44
CA PHE A 165 18.92 1.91 -10.00
C PHE A 165 17.91 0.91 -9.42
N SER A 166 18.39 0.05 -8.53
CA SER A 166 17.53 -0.80 -7.70
C SER A 166 18.21 -1.10 -6.37
N LEU A 167 17.44 -1.28 -5.30
CA LEU A 167 17.92 -1.81 -4.04
C LEU A 167 17.71 -3.32 -4.02
N ASN A 168 18.77 -4.07 -4.31
CA ASN A 168 18.74 -5.52 -4.42
C ASN A 168 19.87 -6.16 -3.58
N LEU A 169 20.02 -7.47 -3.64
CA LEU A 169 21.03 -8.20 -2.85
C LEU A 169 22.49 -7.78 -3.11
N VAL A 170 22.78 -7.13 -4.24
CA VAL A 170 24.11 -6.63 -4.62
C VAL A 170 24.31 -5.18 -4.19
N THR A 171 23.29 -4.33 -4.34
CA THR A 171 23.39 -2.88 -4.15
C THR A 171 22.98 -2.42 -2.75
N ALA A 172 22.08 -3.13 -2.09
CA ALA A 172 21.56 -2.77 -0.78
C ALA A 172 22.60 -2.94 0.33
N LYS A 173 22.44 -2.18 1.42
CA LYS A 173 23.31 -2.21 2.61
C LYS A 173 22.48 -2.14 3.89
N GLY A 174 23.08 -2.53 5.01
CA GLY A 174 22.48 -2.40 6.34
C GLY A 174 21.12 -3.11 6.45
N ALA A 175 20.15 -2.43 7.07
CA ALA A 175 18.83 -3.00 7.35
C ALA A 175 18.08 -3.47 6.08
N VAL A 176 18.25 -2.76 4.96
CA VAL A 176 17.61 -3.15 3.68
C VAL A 176 18.20 -4.46 3.15
N LEU A 177 19.53 -4.62 3.20
CA LEU A 177 20.18 -5.87 2.81
C LEU A 177 19.74 -7.03 3.72
N SER A 178 19.64 -6.79 5.03
CA SER A 178 19.14 -7.80 5.97
C SER A 178 17.71 -8.22 5.65
N ALA A 179 16.82 -7.27 5.35
CA ALA A 179 15.44 -7.57 4.96
C ALA A 179 15.38 -8.41 3.68
N LEU A 180 16.18 -8.07 2.67
CA LEU A 180 16.29 -8.86 1.43
C LEU A 180 16.83 -10.27 1.67
N GLN A 181 17.83 -10.43 2.53
CA GLN A 181 18.37 -11.74 2.89
C GLN A 181 17.33 -12.59 3.63
N SER A 182 16.57 -12.00 4.56
CA SER A 182 15.45 -12.68 5.23
C SER A 182 14.35 -13.08 4.26
N ALA A 183 13.96 -12.18 3.35
CA ALA A 183 12.95 -12.47 2.33
C ALA A 183 13.39 -13.60 1.38
N ARG A 184 14.68 -13.63 0.98
CA ARG A 184 15.23 -14.71 0.14
C ARG A 184 15.14 -16.11 0.78
N LEU A 185 15.18 -16.18 2.10
CA LEU A 185 15.08 -17.44 2.84
C LEU A 185 13.63 -17.90 3.02
N SER A 186 12.65 -17.04 2.75
CA SER A 186 11.23 -17.38 2.84
C SER A 186 10.79 -18.15 1.61
N THR A 187 10.11 -19.27 1.79
CA THR A 187 9.61 -20.08 0.67
C THR A 187 8.12 -19.93 0.46
N ARG A 188 7.67 -20.05 -0.80
CA ARG A 188 6.24 -20.07 -1.14
C ARG A 188 5.52 -21.20 -0.41
N ALA A 189 6.13 -22.38 -0.32
CA ALA A 189 5.55 -23.53 0.37
C ALA A 189 5.29 -23.26 1.86
N GLU A 190 6.22 -22.62 2.57
CA GLU A 190 6.03 -22.22 3.97
C GLU A 190 4.90 -21.20 4.12
N MET A 191 4.88 -20.18 3.25
CA MET A 191 3.80 -19.18 3.21
C MET A 191 2.44 -19.86 2.99
N LEU A 192 2.33 -20.72 1.98
CA LEU A 192 1.11 -21.49 1.69
C LEU A 192 0.69 -22.33 2.88
N ASN A 193 1.61 -23.06 3.52
CA ASN A 193 1.29 -23.92 4.66
C ASN A 193 0.73 -23.15 5.86
N HIS A 194 1.10 -21.87 6.02
CA HIS A 194 0.59 -21.01 7.08
C HIS A 194 -0.88 -20.62 6.89
N ILE A 195 -1.32 -20.40 5.64
CA ILE A 195 -2.67 -19.89 5.32
C ILE A 195 -3.60 -20.93 4.68
N THR A 196 -3.05 -22.04 4.20
CA THR A 196 -3.78 -23.14 3.54
C THR A 196 -3.54 -24.47 4.23
N VAL A 197 -4.43 -25.42 3.95
CA VAL A 197 -4.31 -26.83 4.30
C VAL A 197 -4.55 -27.66 3.03
N VAL A 198 -3.87 -28.80 2.92
CA VAL A 198 -4.18 -29.80 1.90
C VAL A 198 -5.30 -30.68 2.45
N ASP A 199 -6.43 -30.69 1.78
CA ASP A 199 -7.58 -31.55 2.08
C ASP A 199 -7.78 -32.54 0.93
N GLU A 200 -7.84 -33.82 1.26
CA GLU A 200 -7.85 -34.94 0.32
C GLU A 200 -6.69 -34.93 -0.69
N CYS A 201 -6.83 -34.18 -1.78
CA CYS A 201 -5.87 -34.10 -2.89
C CYS A 201 -5.58 -32.67 -3.36
N ASP A 202 -6.23 -31.65 -2.78
CA ASP A 202 -6.06 -30.26 -3.19
C ASP A 202 -5.91 -29.31 -2.01
N ARG A 203 -5.49 -28.08 -2.29
CA ARG A 203 -5.19 -27.05 -1.30
C ARG A 203 -6.39 -26.12 -1.15
N ARG A 204 -6.74 -25.81 0.10
CA ARG A 204 -7.81 -24.86 0.46
C ARG A 204 -7.36 -23.93 1.57
N PHE A 205 -8.00 -22.77 1.71
CA PHE A 205 -7.72 -21.87 2.82
C PHE A 205 -8.09 -22.50 4.17
N ARG A 206 -7.29 -22.18 5.19
CA ARG A 206 -7.60 -22.52 6.59
C ARG A 206 -8.71 -21.62 7.12
N GLU A 207 -9.50 -22.17 8.05
CA GLU A 207 -10.43 -21.39 8.87
C GLU A 207 -9.63 -20.62 9.94
N LEU A 208 -9.23 -19.39 9.61
CA LEU A 208 -8.51 -18.49 10.51
C LEU A 208 -9.41 -17.34 10.96
N PRO A 209 -9.11 -16.66 12.09
CA PRO A 209 -9.87 -15.47 12.49
C PRO A 209 -9.92 -14.41 11.38
N GLY A 210 -11.13 -13.93 11.07
CA GLY A 210 -11.37 -12.95 9.99
C GLY A 210 -11.45 -13.55 8.58
N VAL A 211 -11.36 -14.87 8.44
CA VAL A 211 -11.68 -15.59 7.19
C VAL A 211 -13.17 -15.93 7.19
N GLU A 212 -13.84 -15.61 6.09
CA GLU A 212 -15.27 -15.85 5.91
C GLU A 212 -15.50 -16.63 4.61
N ARG A 213 -16.35 -17.66 4.70
CA ARG A 213 -16.76 -18.45 3.55
C ARG A 213 -17.86 -17.71 2.78
N LEU A 214 -17.70 -17.70 1.45
CA LEU A 214 -18.65 -17.06 0.56
C LEU A 214 -19.89 -17.94 0.37
N SER A 215 -21.04 -17.30 0.15
CA SER A 215 -22.19 -17.98 -0.44
C SER A 215 -21.90 -18.37 -1.89
N ASP A 216 -22.62 -19.35 -2.44
CA ASP A 216 -22.45 -19.80 -3.83
C ASP A 216 -22.62 -18.63 -4.83
N ASP A 217 -23.61 -17.76 -4.60
CA ASP A 217 -23.88 -16.59 -5.44
C ASP A 217 -22.74 -15.57 -5.40
N GLU A 218 -22.13 -15.36 -4.23
CA GLU A 218 -21.02 -14.42 -4.07
C GLU A 218 -19.72 -14.99 -4.66
N ARG A 219 -19.45 -16.28 -4.42
CA ARG A 219 -18.33 -16.99 -5.04
C ARG A 219 -18.39 -16.92 -6.57
N ALA A 220 -19.57 -17.16 -7.16
CA ALA A 220 -19.76 -17.08 -8.60
C ALA A 220 -19.47 -15.67 -9.16
N LYS A 221 -19.82 -14.61 -8.42
CA LYS A 221 -19.48 -13.22 -8.80
C LYS A 221 -17.98 -12.97 -8.79
N VAL A 222 -17.28 -13.47 -7.77
CA VAL A 222 -15.82 -13.36 -7.64
C VAL A 222 -15.11 -14.10 -8.76
N GLU A 223 -15.49 -15.34 -9.03
CA GLU A 223 -14.92 -16.14 -10.12
C GLU A 223 -15.16 -15.48 -11.49
N SER A 224 -16.39 -15.01 -11.74
CA SER A 224 -16.71 -14.27 -12.97
C SER A 224 -15.90 -12.98 -13.11
N ALA A 225 -15.60 -12.29 -12.01
CA ALA A 225 -14.76 -11.08 -12.02
C ALA A 225 -13.30 -11.42 -12.30
N PHE A 226 -12.80 -12.50 -11.72
CA PHE A 226 -11.45 -13.00 -11.96
C PHE A 226 -11.27 -13.44 -13.42
N GLU A 227 -12.23 -14.16 -14.01
CA GLU A 227 -12.22 -14.53 -15.42
C GLU A 227 -12.12 -13.31 -16.34
N ARG A 228 -12.94 -12.28 -16.09
CA ARG A 228 -12.84 -11.00 -16.84
C ARG A 228 -11.49 -10.31 -16.65
N TYR A 229 -10.87 -10.42 -15.48
CA TYR A 229 -9.52 -9.89 -15.25
C TYR A 229 -8.49 -10.64 -16.10
N LEU A 230 -8.59 -11.97 -16.23
CA LEU A 230 -7.68 -12.75 -17.08
C LEU A 230 -7.70 -12.25 -18.53
N ASP A 231 -8.86 -11.84 -19.04
CA ASP A 231 -9.00 -11.26 -20.39
C ASP A 231 -8.23 -9.94 -20.59
N THR A 232 -7.93 -9.22 -19.50
CA THR A 232 -7.15 -7.97 -19.54
C THR A 232 -5.64 -8.20 -19.58
N ILE A 233 -5.17 -9.40 -19.20
CA ILE A 233 -3.74 -9.73 -19.19
C ILE A 233 -3.25 -9.88 -20.64
N PRO A 234 -2.18 -9.16 -21.07
CA PRO A 234 -1.61 -9.31 -22.40
C PRO A 234 -1.21 -10.77 -22.69
N GLU A 235 -1.49 -11.28 -23.90
CA GLU A 235 -1.20 -12.67 -24.27
C GLU A 235 0.26 -13.07 -24.08
N THR A 236 1.19 -12.13 -24.22
CA THR A 236 2.64 -12.34 -24.01
C THR A 236 3.01 -12.56 -22.54
N GLN A 237 2.16 -12.11 -21.61
CA GLN A 237 2.37 -12.21 -20.16
C GLN A 237 1.46 -13.25 -19.50
N ARG A 238 0.46 -13.76 -20.22
CA ARG A 238 -0.49 -14.74 -19.71
C ARG A 238 0.19 -16.11 -19.58
N PHE A 239 0.15 -16.70 -18.38
CA PHE A 239 0.56 -18.08 -18.19
C PHE A 239 -0.36 -19.00 -19.02
N ARG A 240 0.21 -20.08 -19.56
CA ARG A 240 -0.53 -21.03 -20.40
C ARG A 240 -0.92 -22.27 -19.60
N GLY A 241 -2.01 -22.92 -20.00
CA GLY A 241 -2.45 -24.20 -19.45
C GLY A 241 -3.30 -24.03 -18.20
N ILE A 242 -3.01 -24.83 -17.18
CA ILE A 242 -3.75 -24.94 -15.91
C ILE A 242 -3.49 -23.78 -14.93
N ALA A 243 -2.49 -22.95 -15.21
CA ALA A 243 -2.28 -21.74 -14.43
C ALA A 243 -3.60 -20.94 -14.45
N TYR A 244 -4.02 -20.43 -13.28
CA TYR A 244 -5.29 -19.73 -13.04
C TYR A 244 -6.53 -20.56 -12.68
N ASP A 245 -6.48 -21.89 -12.66
CA ASP A 245 -7.60 -22.69 -12.15
C ASP A 245 -7.87 -22.33 -10.68
N VAL A 246 -9.08 -21.86 -10.37
CA VAL A 246 -9.47 -21.42 -9.02
C VAL A 246 -9.71 -22.64 -8.14
N LYS A 247 -8.94 -22.75 -7.05
CA LYS A 247 -9.01 -23.84 -6.07
C LYS A 247 -9.92 -23.51 -4.90
N ASP A 248 -9.81 -22.29 -4.37
CA ASP A 248 -10.60 -21.83 -3.23
C ASP A 248 -10.71 -20.30 -3.21
N VAL A 249 -11.77 -19.79 -2.61
CA VAL A 249 -12.05 -18.36 -2.48
C VAL A 249 -12.61 -18.08 -1.10
N ILE A 250 -12.04 -17.08 -0.43
CA ILE A 250 -12.53 -16.59 0.86
C ILE A 250 -12.69 -15.07 0.83
N ALA A 251 -13.65 -14.57 1.61
CA ALA A 251 -13.62 -13.18 2.05
C ALA A 251 -12.67 -13.07 3.25
N LYS A 252 -11.98 -11.93 3.36
CA LYS A 252 -11.19 -11.63 4.54
C LYS A 252 -11.50 -10.25 5.06
N THR A 253 -11.98 -10.20 6.29
CA THR A 253 -12.26 -8.95 6.99
C THR A 253 -10.97 -8.39 7.62
N GLY A 254 -10.79 -7.07 7.53
CA GLY A 254 -9.72 -6.36 8.27
C GLY A 254 -8.41 -6.06 7.53
N PHE A 255 -8.39 -5.96 6.20
CA PHE A 255 -7.21 -5.47 5.46
C PHE A 255 -6.88 -4.02 5.82
N GLY A 256 -5.74 -3.83 6.49
CA GLY A 256 -5.15 -2.51 6.72
C GLY A 256 -6.05 -1.52 7.46
N ILE A 257 -5.67 -0.24 7.40
CA ILE A 257 -6.51 0.90 7.83
C ILE A 257 -7.17 1.54 6.59
N GLY A 258 -6.56 1.40 5.41
CA GLY A 258 -7.04 1.97 4.14
C GLY A 258 -8.31 1.34 3.58
N SER A 259 -8.46 0.01 3.63
CA SER A 259 -9.49 -0.73 2.87
C SER A 259 -10.77 -1.07 3.65
N ALA A 260 -11.14 -0.29 4.67
CA ALA A 260 -12.34 -0.57 5.47
C ALA A 260 -13.63 -0.36 4.65
N GLY A 261 -14.57 -1.29 4.78
CA GLY A 261 -15.89 -1.22 4.14
C GLY A 261 -15.95 -1.63 2.67
N LEU A 262 -14.82 -2.06 2.08
CA LEU A 262 -14.80 -2.67 0.76
C LEU A 262 -14.68 -4.19 0.87
N PRO A 263 -15.43 -4.96 0.06
CA PRO A 263 -15.25 -6.40 0.01
C PRO A 263 -13.84 -6.72 -0.52
N SER A 264 -13.12 -7.55 0.24
CA SER A 264 -11.79 -8.02 -0.12
C SER A 264 -11.77 -9.53 -0.11
N TYR A 265 -11.43 -10.10 -1.27
CA TYR A 265 -11.38 -11.52 -1.50
C TYR A 265 -9.95 -12.00 -1.60
N THR A 266 -9.70 -13.21 -1.15
CA THR A 266 -8.44 -13.93 -1.39
C THR A 266 -8.75 -15.16 -2.23
N VAL A 267 -8.11 -15.24 -3.40
CA VAL A 267 -8.30 -16.31 -4.39
C VAL A 267 -7.05 -17.19 -4.39
N LEU A 268 -7.23 -18.48 -4.17
CA LEU A 268 -6.19 -19.49 -4.35
C LEU A 268 -6.33 -20.09 -5.74
N ILE A 269 -5.26 -20.03 -6.52
CA ILE A 269 -5.21 -20.57 -7.87
C ILE A 269 -4.07 -21.59 -8.01
N GLU A 270 -4.24 -22.50 -8.97
CA GLU A 270 -3.17 -23.36 -9.45
C GLU A 270 -2.01 -22.51 -10.00
N GLY A 271 -0.77 -22.93 -9.67
CA GLY A 271 0.42 -22.29 -10.20
C GLY A 271 0.77 -22.75 -11.61
N PHE A 272 2.06 -22.68 -11.94
CA PHE A 272 2.54 -22.99 -13.30
C PHE A 272 2.54 -24.49 -13.63
N ASN A 273 2.32 -25.36 -12.65
CA ASN A 273 2.09 -26.81 -12.79
C ASN A 273 1.25 -27.32 -11.60
N GLN A 274 0.86 -28.60 -11.60
CA GLN A 274 -0.02 -29.20 -10.57
C GLN A 274 0.65 -29.48 -9.20
N ALA A 275 1.89 -29.05 -9.00
CA ALA A 275 2.56 -29.21 -7.71
C ALA A 275 2.00 -28.18 -6.72
N LEU A 276 1.41 -28.68 -5.63
CA LEU A 276 0.74 -27.84 -4.63
C LEU A 276 1.67 -26.81 -3.94
N ASP A 277 2.99 -26.92 -4.06
CA ASP A 277 3.95 -25.98 -3.47
C ASP A 277 4.13 -24.70 -4.29
N ASN A 278 3.59 -24.68 -5.51
CA ASN A 278 3.67 -23.55 -6.42
C ASN A 278 2.38 -22.71 -6.51
N ASP A 279 1.29 -23.15 -5.86
CA ASP A 279 -0.01 -22.48 -5.84
C ASP A 279 0.14 -20.99 -5.55
N VAL A 280 -0.73 -20.18 -6.14
CA VAL A 280 -0.65 -18.72 -6.05
C VAL A 280 -1.84 -18.20 -5.27
N VAL A 281 -1.56 -17.27 -4.37
CA VAL A 281 -2.58 -16.56 -3.59
C VAL A 281 -2.66 -15.15 -4.12
N LEU A 282 -3.85 -14.75 -4.56
CA LEU A 282 -4.15 -13.43 -5.09
C LEU A 282 -5.10 -12.71 -4.13
N SER A 283 -4.83 -11.42 -3.88
CA SER A 283 -5.80 -10.54 -3.22
C SER A 283 -6.58 -9.81 -4.30
N MET A 284 -7.90 -9.87 -4.23
CA MET A 284 -8.81 -9.19 -5.15
C MET A 284 -9.67 -8.22 -4.36
N LYS A 285 -9.52 -6.93 -4.66
CA LYS A 285 -10.23 -5.83 -3.99
C LYS A 285 -11.04 -5.06 -5.02
N GLN A 286 -12.08 -4.38 -4.55
CA GLN A 286 -12.72 -3.34 -5.35
C GLN A 286 -11.73 -2.18 -5.54
N GLY A 287 -11.55 -1.75 -6.79
CA GLY A 287 -10.75 -0.56 -7.10
C GLY A 287 -11.37 0.69 -6.47
N ASN A 288 -10.54 1.52 -5.86
CA ASN A 288 -10.97 2.78 -5.26
C ASN A 288 -10.62 3.97 -6.16
N VAL A 289 -11.32 5.08 -5.98
CA VAL A 289 -10.84 6.36 -6.51
C VAL A 289 -9.80 6.87 -5.53
N ALA A 290 -8.61 7.21 -6.02
CA ALA A 290 -7.55 7.74 -5.18
C ALA A 290 -8.04 9.00 -4.44
N ALA A 291 -7.60 9.19 -3.20
CA ALA A 291 -8.00 10.31 -2.35
C ALA A 291 -7.73 11.76 -2.87
N PRO A 292 -6.71 12.07 -3.69
CA PRO A 292 -6.35 13.46 -4.04
C PRO A 292 -7.22 14.17 -5.10
#